data_AF-A0A2N3EQK1-F1
#
_entry.id   AF-A0A2N3EQK1-F1
#
_cell.length_a   1.000
_cell.length_b   1.000
_cell.length_c   1.000
_cell.angle_alpha   90.00
_cell.angle_beta   90.00
_cell.angle_gamma   90.00
#
_symmetry.space_group_name_H-M   'P 1'
#
loop_
_entity.id
_entity.type
_entity.pdbx_description
1 polymer ?
#
loop_
_entity_poly.entity_id
_entity_poly.type
_entity_poly.pdbx_seq_one_letter_code
_entity_poly.pdbx_strand_id
1 'polypeptide(L)'
;MPPPRNLTPELCDRLRRDMMKACLTVAETHGLTVEGGDLADIDLRHSFEISFRIGIPQEDGAIYSPDKAMFEVLAPHFGLEPSDYGRTFRSKDELFRIVAINPNRPKYPVSAERLSDGRGFKFPADNVAMYLQRSGA
;
A
#
# COMPACT_ATOMS: atom_id res chain seq x y z
N MET A 1 -29.10 22.53 5.69
CA MET A 1 -28.46 22.48 7.04
C MET A 1 -27.41 23.56 7.11
N PRO A 2 -27.29 24.31 8.22
CA PRO A 2 -26.15 25.19 8.42
C PRO A 2 -24.86 24.35 8.53
N PRO A 3 -23.71 24.87 8.07
CA PRO A 3 -22.45 24.15 8.14
C PRO A 3 -22.04 23.92 9.61
N PRO A 4 -21.43 22.76 9.93
CA PRO A 4 -20.94 22.49 11.26
C PRO A 4 -19.78 23.45 11.60
N ARG A 5 -19.68 23.83 12.88
CA ARG A 5 -18.62 24.72 13.37
C ARG A 5 -17.24 24.05 13.42
N ASN A 6 -17.23 22.74 13.67
CA ASN A 6 -16.05 21.87 13.69
C ASN A 6 -16.44 20.50 13.12
N LEU A 7 -15.47 19.74 12.68
CA LEU A 7 -15.64 18.32 12.38
C LEU A 7 -15.68 17.54 13.70
N THR A 8 -16.51 16.50 13.77
CA THR A 8 -16.51 15.54 14.90
C THR A 8 -16.00 14.20 14.40
N PRO A 9 -15.38 13.36 15.26
CA PRO A 9 -14.94 12.03 14.87
C PRO A 9 -16.05 11.19 14.21
N GLU A 10 -17.29 11.29 14.72
CA GLU A 10 -18.46 10.59 14.18
C GLU A 10 -18.86 11.12 12.80
N LEU A 11 -18.69 12.42 12.56
CA LEU A 11 -18.94 13.02 11.25
C LEU A 11 -17.87 12.59 10.25
N CYS A 12 -16.59 12.59 10.63
CA CYS A 12 -15.49 12.14 9.78
C CYS A 12 -15.67 10.67 9.39
N ASP A 13 -15.99 9.78 10.34
CA ASP A 13 -16.23 8.37 10.05
C ASP A 13 -17.47 8.13 9.17
N ARG A 14 -18.53 8.94 9.35
CA ARG A 14 -19.70 8.89 8.47
C ARG A 14 -19.35 9.30 7.05
N LEU A 15 -18.66 10.43 6.88
CA LEU A 15 -18.20 10.91 5.58
C LEU A 15 -17.31 9.88 4.90
N ARG A 16 -16.37 9.27 5.64
CA ARG A 16 -15.52 8.18 5.17
C ARG A 16 -16.34 7.02 4.58
N ARG A 17 -17.35 6.54 5.31
CA ARG A 17 -18.22 5.45 4.87
C ARG A 17 -19.08 5.82 3.66
N ASP A 18 -19.67 7.01 3.67
CA ASP A 18 -20.54 7.47 2.59
C ASP A 18 -19.74 7.68 1.29
N MET A 19 -18.53 8.28 1.40
CA MET A 19 -17.61 8.43 0.26
C MET A 19 -17.14 7.07 -0.27
N MET A 20 -16.74 6.14 0.61
CA MET A 20 -16.36 4.79 0.20
C MET A 20 -17.48 4.11 -0.60
N LYS A 21 -18.72 4.15 -0.09
CA LYS A 21 -19.87 3.56 -0.76
C LYS A 21 -20.12 4.20 -2.14
N ALA A 22 -20.01 5.52 -2.25
CA ALA A 22 -20.16 6.22 -3.51
C ALA A 22 -19.06 5.83 -4.51
N CYS A 23 -17.80 5.79 -4.07
CA CYS A 23 -16.67 5.36 -4.90
C CYS A 23 -16.84 3.94 -5.42
N LEU A 24 -17.24 2.99 -4.56
CA LEU A 24 -17.50 1.60 -4.94
C LEU A 24 -18.59 1.51 -6.02
N THR A 25 -19.71 2.21 -5.82
CA THR A 25 -20.83 2.22 -6.78
C THR A 25 -20.38 2.70 -8.16
N VAL A 26 -19.56 3.75 -8.22
CA VAL A 26 -19.04 4.29 -9.48
C VAL A 26 -18.05 3.31 -10.12
N ALA A 27 -17.13 2.75 -9.34
CA ALA A 27 -16.11 1.84 -9.87
C ALA A 27 -16.73 0.54 -10.42
N GLU A 28 -17.69 -0.05 -9.73
CA GLU A 28 -18.40 -1.26 -10.15
C GLU A 28 -19.10 -1.07 -11.50
N THR A 29 -19.66 0.13 -11.76
CA THR A 29 -20.30 0.48 -13.05
C THR A 29 -19.33 0.35 -14.23
N HIS A 30 -18.02 0.46 -13.97
CA HIS A 30 -16.96 0.35 -14.96
C HIS A 30 -16.16 -0.97 -14.85
N GLY A 31 -16.61 -1.94 -14.03
CA GLY A 31 -15.88 -3.19 -13.79
C GLY A 31 -14.57 -2.99 -13.03
N LEU A 32 -14.45 -1.91 -12.25
CA LEU A 32 -13.30 -1.59 -11.41
C LEU A 32 -13.61 -1.85 -9.94
N THR A 33 -12.58 -1.90 -9.11
CA THR A 33 -12.68 -1.98 -7.65
C THR A 33 -11.99 -0.79 -6.97
N VAL A 34 -12.31 -0.57 -5.70
CA VAL A 34 -11.77 0.54 -4.88
C VAL A 34 -11.17 -0.02 -3.59
N GLU A 35 -9.96 0.42 -3.26
CA GLU A 35 -9.29 0.16 -1.98
C GLU A 35 -8.96 1.48 -1.27
N GLY A 36 -8.67 1.40 0.04
CA GLY A 36 -8.30 2.54 0.88
C GLY A 36 -9.47 3.10 1.68
N GLY A 37 -9.60 4.42 1.70
CA GLY A 37 -10.62 5.12 2.50
C GLY A 37 -10.23 5.31 3.97
N ASP A 38 -8.96 5.15 4.31
CA ASP A 38 -8.43 5.55 5.61
C ASP A 38 -8.32 7.08 5.69
N LEU A 39 -8.58 7.60 6.89
CA LEU A 39 -8.45 9.03 7.16
C LEU A 39 -7.01 9.34 7.56
N ALA A 40 -6.45 10.40 6.98
CA ALA A 40 -5.14 10.95 7.31
C ALA A 40 -5.26 12.44 7.68
N ASP A 41 -4.21 12.98 8.29
CA ASP A 41 -4.07 14.42 8.59
C ASP A 41 -5.34 15.07 9.18
N ILE A 42 -5.93 14.39 10.17
CA ILE A 42 -7.19 14.80 10.79
C ILE A 42 -6.97 16.02 11.69
N ASP A 43 -7.46 17.17 11.27
CA ASP A 43 -7.68 18.32 12.11
C ASP A 43 -9.19 18.61 12.24
N LEU A 44 -9.74 18.22 13.39
CA LEU A 44 -11.15 18.35 13.69
C LEU A 44 -11.69 19.79 13.66
N ARG A 45 -10.83 20.81 13.60
CA ARG A 45 -11.28 22.20 13.46
C ARG A 45 -11.63 22.55 12.02
N HIS A 46 -11.02 21.91 11.03
CA HIS A 46 -11.12 22.39 9.65
C HIS A 46 -10.98 21.34 8.53
N SER A 47 -10.27 20.23 8.70
CA SER A 47 -10.04 19.30 7.58
C SER A 47 -9.63 17.88 8.00
N PHE A 48 -9.78 16.94 7.08
CA PHE A 48 -9.11 15.65 7.08
C PHE A 48 -8.81 15.28 5.63
N GLU A 49 -7.83 14.42 5.41
CA GLU A 49 -7.55 13.83 4.11
C GLU A 49 -8.11 12.40 4.03
N ILE A 50 -8.56 12.02 2.84
CA ILE A 50 -9.02 10.66 2.54
C ILE A 50 -8.55 10.29 1.14
N SER A 51 -7.99 9.09 1.00
CA SER A 51 -7.45 8.61 -0.27
C SER A 51 -8.12 7.31 -0.69
N PHE A 52 -8.53 7.25 -1.95
CA PHE A 52 -9.08 6.06 -2.60
C PHE A 52 -8.18 5.64 -3.75
N ARG A 53 -7.91 4.34 -3.85
CA ARG A 53 -7.22 3.76 -5.00
C ARG A 53 -8.25 3.01 -5.83
N ILE A 54 -8.33 3.35 -7.12
CA ILE A 54 -9.20 2.66 -8.08
C ILE A 54 -8.31 1.77 -8.94
N GLY A 55 -8.75 0.53 -9.19
CA GLY A 55 -7.97 -0.38 -10.02
C GLY A 55 -8.78 -1.54 -10.59
N ILE A 56 -8.09 -2.36 -11.39
CA ILE A 56 -8.68 -3.54 -12.03
C ILE A 56 -8.75 -4.65 -10.97
N PRO A 57 -9.93 -5.23 -10.68
CA PRO A 57 -10.04 -6.32 -9.73
C PRO A 57 -9.35 -7.59 -10.25
N GLN A 58 -8.63 -8.29 -9.37
CA GLN A 58 -8.20 -9.68 -9.57
C GLN A 58 -9.30 -10.66 -9.11
N GLU A 59 -9.12 -11.97 -9.36
CA GLU A 59 -10.08 -13.00 -8.92
C GLU A 59 -10.28 -13.03 -7.39
N ASP A 60 -9.29 -12.59 -6.62
CA ASP A 60 -9.34 -12.46 -5.16
C ASP A 60 -9.96 -11.14 -4.67
N GLY A 61 -10.37 -10.25 -5.59
CA GLY A 61 -10.94 -8.93 -5.30
C GLY A 61 -9.91 -7.82 -5.05
N ALA A 62 -8.61 -8.12 -5.01
CA ALA A 62 -7.57 -7.12 -4.83
C ALA A 62 -7.34 -6.30 -6.12
N ILE A 63 -6.83 -5.09 -5.97
CA ILE A 63 -6.41 -4.28 -7.12
C ILE A 63 -5.16 -4.89 -7.78
N TYR A 64 -5.26 -5.15 -9.10
CA TYR A 64 -4.15 -5.57 -9.92
C TYR A 64 -2.96 -4.60 -9.79
N SER A 65 -1.82 -5.16 -9.42
CA SER A 65 -0.54 -4.45 -9.31
C SER A 65 0.46 -5.06 -10.30
N PRO A 66 0.87 -4.34 -11.36
CA PRO A 66 1.93 -4.78 -12.25
C PRO A 66 3.22 -5.09 -11.49
N ASP A 67 3.51 -4.34 -10.44
CA ASP A 67 4.68 -4.54 -9.59
C ASP A 67 4.59 -5.86 -8.79
N LYS A 68 3.40 -6.24 -8.32
CA LYS A 68 3.16 -7.54 -7.66
C LYS A 68 3.37 -8.69 -8.63
N ALA A 69 2.73 -8.62 -9.81
CA ALA A 69 2.86 -9.67 -10.82
C ALA A 69 4.31 -9.85 -11.28
N MET A 70 5.03 -8.74 -11.51
CA MET A 70 6.46 -8.76 -11.82
C MET A 70 7.28 -9.37 -10.67
N PHE A 71 6.97 -8.98 -9.43
CA PHE A 71 7.65 -9.50 -8.25
C PHE A 71 7.48 -11.02 -8.13
N GLU A 72 6.26 -11.53 -8.21
CA GLU A 72 5.97 -12.96 -8.06
C GLU A 72 6.72 -13.82 -9.09
N VAL A 73 6.88 -13.32 -10.32
CA VAL A 73 7.62 -14.02 -11.38
C VAL A 73 9.14 -13.97 -11.17
N LEU A 74 9.66 -12.81 -10.75
CA LEU A 74 11.11 -12.59 -10.70
C LEU A 74 11.73 -12.91 -9.34
N ALA A 75 10.97 -12.91 -8.25
CA ALA A 75 11.47 -13.11 -6.89
C ALA A 75 12.41 -14.34 -6.75
N PRO A 76 12.09 -15.52 -7.31
CA PRO A 76 12.98 -16.68 -7.21
C PRO A 76 14.36 -16.47 -7.83
N HIS A 77 14.47 -15.65 -8.88
CA HIS A 77 15.74 -15.33 -9.54
C HIS A 77 16.66 -14.46 -8.68
N PHE A 78 16.10 -13.82 -7.65
CA PHE A 78 16.78 -12.93 -6.73
C PHE A 78 16.85 -13.51 -5.30
N GLY A 79 16.57 -14.81 -5.12
CA GLY A 79 16.63 -15.47 -3.82
C GLY A 79 15.50 -15.06 -2.86
N LEU A 80 14.37 -14.61 -3.39
CA LEU A 80 13.16 -14.24 -2.66
C LEU A 80 12.01 -15.19 -3.03
N GLU A 81 11.02 -15.30 -2.16
CA GLU A 81 9.78 -16.04 -2.44
C GLU A 81 8.74 -15.10 -3.08
N PRO A 82 7.87 -15.59 -3.98
CA PRO A 82 6.75 -14.80 -4.51
C PRO A 82 5.88 -14.19 -3.40
N SER A 83 5.68 -14.95 -2.31
CA SER A 83 4.95 -14.52 -1.10
C SER A 83 5.66 -13.43 -0.30
N ASP A 84 6.89 -13.05 -0.65
CA ASP A 84 7.59 -11.95 0.00
C ASP A 84 7.09 -10.58 -0.44
N TYR A 85 6.29 -10.49 -1.50
CA TYR A 85 5.63 -9.25 -1.87
C TYR A 85 4.78 -8.71 -0.71
N GLY A 86 4.96 -7.44 -0.35
CA GLY A 86 4.25 -6.83 0.77
C GLY A 86 4.74 -7.26 2.16
N ARG A 87 5.66 -8.23 2.29
CA ARG A 87 6.27 -8.52 3.59
C ARG A 87 7.12 -7.35 4.07
N THR A 88 7.19 -7.23 5.39
CA THR A 88 8.00 -6.23 6.06
C THR A 88 9.32 -6.81 6.55
N PHE A 89 10.40 -6.04 6.46
CA PHE A 89 11.69 -6.38 7.03
C PHE A 89 12.29 -5.16 7.75
N ARG A 90 13.13 -5.42 8.76
CA ARG A 90 13.84 -4.37 9.49
C ARG A 90 15.24 -4.20 8.92
N SER A 91 15.60 -2.97 8.57
CA SER A 91 16.96 -2.60 8.20
C SER A 91 17.40 -1.41 9.03
N LYS A 92 18.47 -1.57 9.80
CA LYS A 92 18.84 -0.66 10.89
C LYS A 92 17.67 -0.56 11.89
N ASP A 93 17.16 0.65 12.16
CA ASP A 93 16.04 0.90 13.07
C ASP A 93 14.75 1.32 12.35
N GLU A 94 14.65 1.01 11.05
CA GLU A 94 13.47 1.34 10.24
C GLU A 94 12.83 0.06 9.67
N LEU A 95 11.50 0.09 9.57
CA LEU A 95 10.67 -0.95 8.97
C LEU A 95 10.37 -0.58 7.52
N PHE A 96 10.59 -1.54 6.62
CA PHE A 96 10.33 -1.40 5.20
C PHE A 96 9.40 -2.49 4.72
N ARG A 97 8.50 -2.16 3.80
CA ARG A 97 7.62 -3.09 3.09
C ARG A 97 8.10 -3.26 1.66
N ILE A 98 8.22 -4.50 1.19
CA ILE A 98 8.60 -4.79 -0.20
C ILE A 98 7.44 -4.43 -1.13
N VAL A 99 7.70 -3.64 -2.18
CA VAL A 99 6.65 -3.13 -3.09
C VAL A 99 6.88 -3.41 -4.56
N ALA A 100 8.12 -3.71 -4.98
CA ALA A 100 8.42 -4.07 -6.37
C ALA A 100 9.80 -4.73 -6.51
N ILE A 101 10.03 -5.36 -7.66
CA ILE A 101 11.37 -5.78 -8.11
C ILE A 101 11.64 -5.25 -9.52
N ASN A 102 12.87 -4.84 -9.80
CA ASN A 102 13.27 -4.27 -11.07
C ASN A 102 14.58 -4.91 -11.56
N PRO A 103 14.54 -5.81 -12.55
CA PRO A 103 15.72 -6.52 -13.03
C PRO A 103 16.73 -5.61 -13.75
N ASN A 104 16.30 -4.43 -14.22
CA ASN A 104 17.19 -3.45 -14.86
C ASN A 104 18.07 -2.70 -13.84
N ARG A 105 18.03 -3.07 -12.56
CA ARG A 105 18.85 -2.49 -11.48
C ARG A 105 19.72 -3.58 -10.84
N PRO A 106 20.85 -3.97 -11.45
CA PRO A 106 21.65 -5.11 -10.99
C PRO A 106 22.09 -5.02 -9.52
N LYS A 107 22.43 -3.81 -9.05
CA LYS A 107 22.92 -3.59 -7.67
C LYS A 107 21.79 -3.48 -6.63
N TYR A 108 20.62 -2.97 -7.03
CA TYR A 108 19.51 -2.67 -6.13
C TYR A 108 18.16 -3.01 -6.78
N PRO A 109 17.89 -4.30 -7.02
CA PRO A 109 16.71 -4.73 -7.75
C PRO A 109 15.41 -4.60 -6.93
N VAL A 110 15.48 -4.67 -5.60
CA VAL A 110 14.27 -4.62 -4.75
C VAL A 110 13.91 -3.18 -4.40
N SER A 111 12.65 -2.80 -4.61
CA SER A 111 12.10 -1.53 -4.13
C SER A 111 11.25 -1.79 -2.89
N ALA A 112 11.45 -0.99 -1.85
CA ALA A 112 10.72 -1.09 -0.60
C ALA A 112 10.29 0.31 -0.10
N GLU A 113 9.14 0.40 0.54
CA GLU A 113 8.62 1.62 1.15
C GLU A 113 8.87 1.59 2.65
N ARG A 114 9.37 2.69 3.20
CA ARG A 114 9.50 2.85 4.65
C ARG A 114 8.13 3.10 5.28
N LEU A 115 7.78 2.35 6.31
CA LEU A 115 6.44 2.44 6.93
C LEU A 115 6.18 3.75 7.68
N SER A 116 7.23 4.45 8.14
CA SER A 116 7.04 5.68 8.93
C SER A 116 6.59 6.88 8.12
N ASP A 117 6.96 6.95 6.82
CA ASP A 117 6.68 8.11 5.98
C ASP A 117 6.43 7.78 4.50
N GLY A 118 6.30 6.49 4.16
CA GLY A 118 6.02 6.02 2.81
C GLY A 118 7.17 6.22 1.81
N ARG A 119 8.35 6.70 2.25
CA ARG A 119 9.46 6.98 1.31
C ARG A 119 9.97 5.68 0.68
N GLY A 120 10.20 5.73 -0.63
CA GLY A 120 10.74 4.62 -1.41
C GLY A 120 12.26 4.50 -1.30
N PHE A 121 12.74 3.30 -1.02
CA PHE A 121 14.15 2.92 -0.94
C PHE A 121 14.44 1.71 -1.82
N LYS A 122 15.71 1.52 -2.16
CA LYS A 122 16.17 0.43 -3.03
C LYS A 122 17.19 -0.41 -2.29
N PHE A 123 17.08 -1.73 -2.40
CA PHE A 123 17.89 -2.68 -1.65
C PHE A 123 18.51 -3.74 -2.57
N PRO A 124 19.72 -4.25 -2.22
CA PRO A 124 20.23 -5.49 -2.78
C PRO A 124 19.31 -6.64 -2.38
N ALA A 125 19.06 -7.58 -3.29
CA ALA A 125 18.17 -8.71 -3.01
C ALA A 125 18.68 -9.59 -1.86
N ASP A 126 19.98 -9.90 -1.86
CA ASP A 126 20.62 -10.72 -0.82
C ASP A 126 20.43 -10.15 0.59
N ASN A 127 20.49 -8.82 0.72
CA ASN A 127 20.26 -8.16 2.01
C ASN A 127 18.81 -8.33 2.46
N VAL A 128 17.85 -8.18 1.55
CA VAL A 128 16.42 -8.34 1.85
C VAL A 128 16.13 -9.77 2.27
N ALA A 129 16.63 -10.76 1.52
CA ALA A 129 16.50 -12.17 1.86
C ALA A 129 17.07 -12.46 3.27
N MET A 130 18.26 -11.94 3.57
CA MET A 130 18.86 -12.05 4.90
C MET A 130 18.00 -11.40 6.00
N TYR A 131 17.43 -10.21 5.74
CA TYR A 131 16.59 -9.52 6.74
C TYR A 131 15.27 -10.26 6.99
N LEU A 132 14.64 -10.81 5.95
CA LEU A 132 13.41 -11.59 6.08
C LEU A 132 13.59 -12.84 6.93
N GLN A 133 14.75 -13.50 6.84
CA GLN A 133 15.08 -14.65 7.69
C GLN A 133 15.23 -14.26 9.16
N ARG A 134 15.80 -13.08 9.45
CA ARG A 134 15.99 -12.58 10.82
C ARG A 134 14.70 -12.09 11.47
N SER A 135 13.72 -11.67 10.68
CA SER A 135 12.40 -11.25 11.17
C SER A 135 11.43 -12.42 11.42
N GLY A 136 11.83 -13.65 11.10
CA GLY A 136 11.07 -14.87 11.34
C GLY A 136 11.46 -15.66 12.59
N ALA A 137 12.22 -15.05 13.52
CA ALA A 137 12.65 -15.64 14.79
C ALA A 137 12.03 -14.92 16.00
#